data_AF-G5C8A7-F1
#
_entry.id   AF-G5C8A7-F1
#
_cell.length_a   1.000
_cell.length_b   1.000
_cell.length_c   1.000
_cell.angle_alpha   90.00
_cell.angle_beta   90.00
_cell.angle_gamma   90.00
#
_symmetry.space_group_name_H-M   'P 1'
#
loop_
_entity.id
_entity.type
_entity.pdbx_description
1 polymer ?
#
loop_
_entity_poly.entity_id
_entity_poly.type
_entity_poly.pdbx_seq_one_letter_code
_entity_poly.pdbx_strand_id
1 'polypeptide(L)'
;SSLSPRESAELATRMPDPRSWTQSLDQPAGRAGPLLSVLKAAEVRGRDRALRLRYIHMRAEEITLLIRQQSSARAAIRVELFLTPQLKPKRVLDPLDRQERRHVETILEEAADGSIFPR
;
A
#
# COMPACT_ATOMS: atom_id res chain seq x y z
N SER A 1 -12.16 10.09 41.96
CA SER A 1 -12.46 11.52 41.77
C SER A 1 -12.85 11.74 40.33
N SER A 2 -14.15 11.86 40.05
CA SER A 2 -14.71 12.07 38.71
C SER A 2 -14.62 13.56 38.34
N LEU A 3 -13.98 13.87 37.22
CA LEU A 3 -13.93 15.21 36.64
C LEU A 3 -15.34 15.63 36.20
N SER A 4 -15.67 16.90 36.37
CA SER A 4 -17.00 17.42 36.03
C SER A 4 -17.23 17.40 34.51
N PRO A 5 -18.49 17.30 34.03
CA PRO A 5 -18.81 17.32 32.59
C PRO A 5 -18.31 18.59 31.88
N ARG A 6 -18.10 19.68 32.61
CA ARG A 6 -17.61 20.97 32.10
C ARG A 6 -16.11 20.94 31.81
N GLU A 7 -15.32 20.29 32.65
CA GLU A 7 -13.86 20.13 32.46
C GLU A 7 -13.53 19.16 31.31
N SER A 8 -14.43 18.20 31.04
CA SER A 8 -14.28 17.26 29.92
C SER A 8 -14.54 17.92 28.55
N ALA A 9 -15.37 18.96 28.50
CA ALA A 9 -15.66 19.72 27.27
C ALA A 9 -14.50 20.66 26.87
N GLU A 10 -13.76 21.20 27.84
CA GLU A 10 -12.62 22.09 27.59
C GLU A 10 -11.38 21.34 27.07
N LEU A 11 -11.19 20.08 27.48
CA LEU A 11 -10.14 19.21 26.93
C LEU A 11 -10.43 18.73 25.49
N ALA A 12 -11.71 18.59 25.13
CA ALA A 12 -12.11 18.14 23.79
C ALA A 12 -11.93 19.21 22.69
N THR A 13 -11.81 20.49 23.07
CA THR A 13 -11.77 21.63 22.13
C THR A 13 -10.43 22.35 22.11
N ARG A 14 -9.37 21.76 22.69
CA ARG A 14 -8.02 22.24 22.42
C ARG A 14 -7.53 21.60 21.13
N MET A 15 -8.02 22.11 20.00
CA MET A 15 -7.39 21.84 18.71
C MET A 15 -5.90 22.21 18.85
N PRO A 16 -4.95 21.27 18.65
CA PRO A 16 -3.54 21.62 18.68
C PRO A 16 -3.32 22.74 17.67
N ASP A 17 -2.63 23.81 18.08
CA ASP A 17 -2.33 24.93 17.20
C ASP A 17 -1.71 24.37 15.91
N PRO A 18 -2.26 24.65 14.71
CA PRO A 18 -1.64 24.22 13.46
C PRO A 18 -0.15 24.59 13.37
N ARG A 19 0.24 25.66 14.06
CA ARG A 19 1.63 26.10 14.15
C ARG A 19 2.53 25.17 14.97
N SER A 20 2.01 24.37 15.90
CA SER A 20 2.81 23.39 16.65
C SER A 20 3.32 22.25 15.76
N TRP A 21 2.59 21.93 14.68
CA TRP A 21 2.99 20.97 13.67
C TRP A 21 4.17 21.49 12.84
N THR A 22 4.14 22.79 12.50
CA THR A 22 5.25 23.46 11.82
C THR A 22 6.45 23.69 12.76
N GLN A 23 6.22 23.94 14.05
CA GLN A 23 7.29 24.15 15.04
C GLN A 23 8.12 22.89 15.31
N SER A 24 7.51 21.71 15.19
CA SER A 24 8.22 20.42 15.23
C SER A 24 9.10 20.19 13.98
N LEU A 25 8.83 20.91 12.89
CA LEU A 25 9.57 20.85 11.63
C LEU A 25 10.84 21.73 11.67
N ASP A 26 10.89 22.75 12.54
CA ASP A 26 12.01 23.68 12.73
C ASP A 26 13.17 23.10 13.58
N GLN A 27 13.07 21.85 14.06
CA GLN A 27 14.21 21.16 14.67
C GLN A 27 15.22 20.75 13.58
N PRO A 28 16.54 20.90 13.83
CA PRO A 28 17.56 21.01 12.80
C PRO A 28 17.53 19.77 11.90
N ALA A 29 17.18 19.96 10.63
CA ALA A 29 17.40 19.18 9.39
C ALA A 29 17.45 17.62 9.38
N GLY A 30 17.85 16.95 10.47
CA GLY A 30 18.10 15.51 10.55
C GLY A 30 16.87 14.62 10.79
N ARG A 31 15.76 15.13 11.35
CA ARG A 31 14.51 14.34 11.55
C ARG A 31 13.48 14.47 10.42
N ALA A 32 13.53 15.55 9.64
CA ALA A 32 12.59 15.76 8.53
C ALA A 32 12.96 14.95 7.27
N GLY A 33 14.23 14.62 7.08
CA GLY A 33 14.72 13.85 5.92
C GLY A 33 14.02 12.49 5.72
N PRO A 34 13.92 11.64 6.77
CA PRO A 34 13.20 10.36 6.68
C PRO A 34 11.71 10.50 6.39
N LEU A 35 11.03 11.48 6.99
CA LEU A 35 9.60 11.71 6.73
C LEU A 35 9.37 12.22 5.30
N LEU A 36 10.22 13.14 4.82
CA LEU A 36 10.21 13.63 3.44
C LEU A 36 10.47 12.51 2.43
N SER A 37 11.39 11.58 2.71
CA SER A 37 11.66 10.45 1.81
C SER A 37 10.50 9.47 1.77
N VAL A 38 9.87 9.17 2.91
CA VAL A 38 8.66 8.35 3.00
C VAL A 38 7.50 8.97 2.22
N LEU A 39 7.27 10.28 2.39
CA LEU A 39 6.22 11.00 1.67
C LEU A 39 6.47 11.04 0.16
N LYS A 40 7.69 11.35 -0.28
CA LYS A 40 8.07 11.30 -1.70
C LYS A 40 7.88 9.90 -2.29
N ALA A 41 8.30 8.86 -1.56
CA ALA A 41 8.11 7.48 -2.00
C ALA A 41 6.63 7.10 -2.06
N ALA A 42 5.82 7.55 -1.10
CA ALA A 42 4.37 7.36 -1.12
C ALA A 42 3.71 8.06 -2.31
N GLU A 43 4.14 9.28 -2.65
CA GLU A 43 3.66 10.01 -3.82
C GLU A 43 4.01 9.29 -5.13
N VAL A 44 5.26 8.84 -5.30
CA VAL A 44 5.68 8.07 -6.48
C VAL A 44 4.85 6.80 -6.63
N ARG A 45 4.65 6.05 -5.53
CA ARG A 45 3.77 4.86 -5.53
C ARG A 45 2.31 5.22 -5.88
N GLY A 46 1.83 6.37 -5.42
CA GLY A 46 0.50 6.89 -5.75
C GLY A 46 0.35 7.14 -7.24
N ARG A 47 1.32 7.82 -7.87
CA ARG A 47 1.35 8.08 -9.32
C ARG A 47 1.42 6.79 -10.13
N ASP A 48 2.31 5.89 -9.73
CA ASP A 48 2.50 4.58 -10.35
C ASP A 48 1.23 3.71 -10.25
N ARG A 49 0.54 3.73 -9.09
CA ARG A 49 -0.78 3.11 -8.94
C ARG A 49 -1.82 3.72 -9.86
N ALA A 50 -1.89 5.05 -9.95
CA ALA A 50 -2.85 5.73 -10.81
C ALA A 50 -2.63 5.37 -12.30
N LEU A 51 -1.37 5.36 -12.75
CA LEU A 51 -1.00 4.94 -14.10
C LEU A 51 -1.39 3.48 -14.37
N ARG A 52 -1.09 2.57 -13.43
CA ARG A 52 -1.49 1.16 -13.53
C ARG A 52 -3.01 1.01 -13.66
N LEU A 53 -3.78 1.68 -12.80
CA LEU A 53 -5.24 1.60 -12.84
C LEU A 53 -5.81 2.12 -14.17
N ARG A 54 -5.27 3.25 -14.65
CA ARG A 54 -5.64 3.81 -15.95
C ARG A 54 -5.30 2.85 -17.10
N TYR A 55 -4.11 2.27 -17.10
CA TYR A 55 -3.70 1.27 -18.09
C TYR A 55 -4.62 0.06 -18.09
N ILE A 56 -4.92 -0.51 -16.92
CA ILE A 56 -5.81 -1.67 -16.80
C ILE A 56 -7.19 -1.35 -17.38
N HIS A 57 -7.72 -0.17 -17.08
CA HIS A 57 -9.01 0.28 -17.60
C HIS A 57 -8.98 0.43 -19.13
N MET A 58 -8.06 1.24 -19.68
CA MET A 58 -7.97 1.45 -21.14
C MET A 58 -7.72 0.15 -21.90
N ARG A 59 -6.86 -0.73 -21.39
CA ARG A 59 -6.60 -2.04 -22.00
C ARG A 59 -7.86 -2.91 -22.03
N ALA A 60 -8.68 -2.88 -20.98
CA ALA A 60 -9.94 -3.63 -20.96
C ALA A 60 -10.94 -3.10 -22.01
N GLU A 61 -11.02 -1.77 -22.17
CA GLU A 61 -11.85 -1.15 -23.20
C GLU A 61 -11.35 -1.48 -24.61
N GLU A 62 -10.05 -1.40 -24.85
CA GLU A 62 -9.41 -1.75 -26.12
C GLU A 62 -9.68 -3.21 -26.52
N ILE A 63 -9.48 -4.15 -25.59
CA ILE A 63 -9.80 -5.57 -25.80
C ILE A 63 -11.28 -5.74 -26.16
N THR A 64 -12.17 -5.06 -25.44
CA THR A 64 -13.61 -5.12 -25.70
C THR A 64 -13.95 -4.64 -27.11
N LEU A 65 -13.31 -3.55 -27.55
CA LEU A 65 -13.48 -3.00 -28.89
C LEU A 65 -12.93 -3.95 -29.96
N LEU A 66 -11.73 -4.51 -29.76
CA LEU A 66 -11.14 -5.48 -30.68
C LEU A 66 -12.02 -6.71 -30.86
N ILE A 67 -12.58 -7.25 -29.77
CA ILE A 67 -13.51 -8.39 -29.82
C ILE A 67 -14.79 -8.02 -30.59
N ARG A 68 -15.36 -6.83 -30.32
CA ARG A 68 -16.59 -6.35 -30.98
C ARG A 68 -16.41 -6.13 -32.49
N GLN A 69 -15.22 -5.75 -32.93
CA GLN A 69 -14.93 -5.52 -34.36
C GLN A 69 -14.69 -6.80 -35.15
N GLN A 70 -14.66 -7.97 -34.52
CA GLN A 70 -14.44 -9.22 -35.23
C GLN A 70 -15.63 -9.58 -36.14
N SER A 71 -15.33 -9.99 -37.37
CA SER A 71 -16.33 -10.36 -38.38
C SER A 71 -17.05 -11.68 -38.10
N SER A 72 -16.58 -12.47 -37.14
CA SER A 72 -17.20 -13.75 -36.77
C SER A 72 -16.98 -14.07 -35.29
N ALA A 73 -17.90 -14.84 -34.71
CA ALA A 73 -17.79 -15.36 -33.34
C ALA A 73 -16.48 -16.16 -33.13
N ARG A 74 -16.07 -16.95 -34.12
CA ARG A 74 -14.82 -17.72 -34.05
C ARG A 74 -13.58 -16.83 -34.01
N ALA A 75 -13.58 -15.69 -34.72
CA ALA A 75 -12.49 -14.73 -34.64
C ALA A 75 -12.44 -14.03 -33.28
N ALA A 76 -13.59 -13.64 -32.73
CA ALA A 76 -13.71 -13.12 -31.36
C ALA A 76 -13.16 -14.08 -30.30
N ILE A 77 -13.56 -15.36 -30.35
CA ILE A 77 -13.07 -16.40 -29.42
C ILE A 77 -11.55 -16.58 -29.53
N ARG A 78 -10.99 -16.54 -30.75
CA ARG A 78 -9.52 -16.63 -30.92
C ARG A 78 -8.83 -15.45 -30.27
N VAL A 79 -9.33 -14.23 -30.45
CA VAL A 79 -8.77 -13.04 -29.80
C VAL A 79 -8.79 -13.21 -28.29
N GLU A 80 -9.92 -13.63 -27.71
CA GLU A 80 -10.05 -13.87 -26.27
C GLU A 80 -9.08 -14.94 -25.75
N LEU A 81 -8.87 -16.03 -26.50
CA LEU A 81 -7.96 -17.12 -26.13
C LEU A 81 -6.50 -16.69 -26.02
N PHE A 82 -6.06 -15.73 -26.85
CA PHE A 82 -4.69 -15.20 -26.78
C PHE A 82 -4.49 -14.15 -25.67
N LEU A 83 -5.57 -13.73 -24.99
CA LEU A 83 -5.44 -12.86 -23.82
C LEU A 83 -5.00 -13.67 -22.61
N THR A 84 -4.12 -13.07 -21.81
CA THR A 84 -3.80 -13.64 -20.49
C THR A 84 -5.08 -13.71 -19.66
N PRO A 85 -5.44 -14.89 -19.09
CA PRO A 85 -6.64 -15.00 -18.28
C PRO A 85 -6.57 -13.99 -17.14
N GLN A 86 -7.64 -13.19 -17.00
CA GLN A 86 -7.74 -12.18 -15.96
C GLN A 86 -7.95 -12.89 -14.61
N LEU A 87 -6.85 -13.25 -13.95
CA LEU A 87 -6.88 -13.79 -12.61
C LEU A 87 -7.36 -12.69 -11.66
N LYS A 88 -8.55 -12.87 -11.09
CA LYS A 88 -8.98 -12.02 -9.97
C LYS A 88 -7.90 -12.14 -8.88
N PRO A 89 -7.41 -11.02 -8.31
CA PRO A 89 -6.45 -11.09 -7.23
C PRO A 89 -7.05 -11.95 -6.12
N LYS A 90 -6.58 -13.19 -5.98
CA LYS A 90 -6.95 -14.01 -4.85
C LYS A 90 -6.25 -13.35 -3.67
N ARG A 91 -7.03 -12.85 -2.70
CA ARG A 91 -6.46 -12.44 -1.42
C ARG A 91 -5.85 -13.71 -0.83
N VAL A 92 -4.56 -13.90 -1.06
CA VAL A 92 -3.79 -14.90 -0.34
C VAL A 92 -3.79 -14.38 1.08
N LEU A 93 -4.52 -15.07 1.96
CA LEU A 93 -4.43 -14.81 3.38
C LEU A 93 -2.97 -15.04 3.76
N ASP A 94 -2.47 -14.19 4.64
CA ASP A 94 -1.18 -14.44 5.28
C ASP A 94 -1.20 -15.87 5.83
N PRO A 95 -0.28 -16.75 5.39
CA PRO A 95 -0.30 -18.14 5.80
C PRO A 95 0.12 -18.33 7.25
N LEU A 96 0.70 -17.29 7.87
CA LEU A 96 1.18 -17.33 9.24
C LEU A 96 0.17 -16.68 10.19
N ASP A 97 -0.23 -17.41 11.22
CA ASP A 97 -0.90 -16.84 12.38
C ASP A 97 0.08 -15.96 13.19
N ARG A 98 -0.45 -15.09 14.07
CA ARG A 98 0.33 -14.15 14.88
C ARG A 98 1.42 -14.85 15.70
N GLN A 99 1.14 -16.06 16.20
CA GLN A 99 2.12 -16.83 16.95
C GLN A 99 3.21 -17.43 16.05
N GLU A 100 2.84 -17.94 14.87
CA GLU A 100 3.78 -18.48 13.89
C GLU A 100 4.70 -17.38 13.36
N ARG A 101 4.15 -16.18 13.14
CA ARG A 101 4.91 -14.98 12.75
C ARG A 101 5.96 -14.60 13.80
N ARG A 102 5.58 -14.58 15.09
CA ARG A 102 6.52 -14.34 16.18
C ARG A 102 7.62 -15.40 16.24
N HIS A 103 7.25 -16.66 16.03
CA HIS A 103 8.20 -17.76 16.03
C HIS A 103 9.21 -17.64 14.86
N VAL A 104 8.73 -17.31 13.66
CA VAL A 104 9.58 -17.04 12.50
C VAL A 104 10.50 -15.84 12.74
N GLU A 105 9.98 -14.76 13.32
CA GLU A 105 10.79 -13.58 13.69
C GLU A 105 11.91 -13.96 14.67
N THR A 106 11.62 -14.77 15.71
CA THR A 106 12.63 -15.27 16.65
C THR A 106 13.68 -16.14 15.96
N ILE A 107 13.28 -17.06 15.07
CA ILE A 107 14.23 -17.89 14.30
C ILE A 107 15.12 -17.01 13.43
N LEU A 108 14.57 -15.98 12.78
CA LEU A 108 15.33 -15.09 11.92
C LEU A 108 16.32 -14.21 12.70
N GLU A 109 15.96 -13.78 13.92
CA GLU A 109 16.86 -13.06 14.83
C GLU A 109 18.00 -13.97 15.32
N GLU A 110 17.69 -15.19 15.75
CA GLU A 110 18.68 -16.20 16.18
C GLU A 110 19.62 -16.62 15.03
N ALA A 111 19.07 -16.75 13.83
CA ALA A 111 19.80 -17.00 12.58
C ALA A 111 20.70 -15.84 12.13
N ALA A 112 20.32 -14.60 12.44
CA ALA A 112 21.14 -13.43 12.13
C ALA A 112 22.36 -13.31 13.07
N ASP A 113 22.20 -13.75 14.32
CA ASP A 113 23.28 -13.78 15.32
C ASP A 113 24.24 -14.97 15.11
N GLY A 114 23.77 -16.05 14.48
CA GLY A 114 24.58 -17.22 14.11
C GLY A 114 24.88 -17.29 12.61
N SER A 115 25.98 -16.68 12.16
CA SER A 115 26.63 -16.83 10.83
C SER A 115 26.15 -18.05 9.99
N ILE A 116 25.11 -17.88 9.19
CA ILE A 116 24.57 -18.94 8.31
C ILE A 116 25.44 -19.18 7.05
N PHE A 117 26.37 -18.27 6.72
CA PHE A 117 27.28 -18.47 5.59
C PHE A 117 28.66 -18.93 6.07
N PRO A 118 29.15 -20.12 5.67
CA PRO A 118 30.55 -20.49 5.88
C PRO A 118 31.44 -19.61 4.99
N ARG A 119 32.56 -19.14 5.54
CA ARG A 119 33.60 -18.38 4.83
C ARG A 119 34.39 -19.24 3.85
#